data_AF-A0A2E3GKS8-F1
#
_entry.id   AF-A0A2E3GKS8-F1
#
_cell.length_a   1.000
_cell.length_b   1.000
_cell.length_c   1.000
_cell.angle_alpha   90.00
_cell.angle_beta   90.00
_cell.angle_gamma   90.00
#
_symmetry.space_group_name_H-M   'P 1'
#
loop_
_entity.id
_entity.type
_entity.pdbx_description
1 polymer ?
#
loop_
_entity_poly.entity_id
_entity_poly.type
_entity_poly.pdbx_seq_one_letter_code
_entity_poly.pdbx_strand_id
1 'polypeptide(L)'
;MQTRKFILVIGLIGIALGMVFIFTTTAEVTTYANFSEARNTGNTHQVVGVLSPSHEIENDGGLLQFYLQDDNDETVKVIYNKPMPDGFKNSEKIVVTGSFNNSLFVAEKILMKCPSKYEGTDGV
;
A
#
# COMPACT_ATOMS: atom_id res chain seq x y z
N MET A 1 -9.44 -34.90 -43.55
CA MET A 1 -8.75 -35.21 -42.28
C MET A 1 -7.74 -34.12 -41.85
N GLN A 2 -7.06 -33.44 -42.78
CA GLN A 2 -6.12 -32.33 -42.55
C GLN A 2 -6.73 -31.10 -41.83
N THR A 3 -7.90 -30.61 -42.25
CA THR A 3 -8.49 -29.35 -41.75
C THR A 3 -8.92 -29.40 -40.27
N ARG A 4 -9.36 -30.56 -39.78
CA ARG A 4 -9.73 -30.76 -38.36
C ARG A 4 -8.51 -30.69 -37.43
N LYS A 5 -7.34 -31.14 -37.90
CA LYS A 5 -6.08 -31.04 -37.15
C LYS A 5 -5.63 -29.58 -37.05
N PHE A 6 -5.78 -28.81 -38.12
CA PHE A 6 -5.48 -27.36 -38.11
C PHE A 6 -6.32 -26.57 -37.11
N ILE A 7 -7.63 -26.85 -37.04
CA ILE A 7 -8.54 -26.18 -36.08
C ILE A 7 -8.17 -26.53 -34.63
N LEU A 8 -7.81 -27.78 -34.35
CA LEU A 8 -7.36 -28.20 -33.02
C LEU A 8 -6.03 -27.53 -32.63
N VAL A 9 -5.10 -27.38 -33.57
CA VAL A 9 -3.81 -26.69 -33.34
C VAL A 9 -4.03 -25.20 -33.07
N ILE A 10 -4.89 -24.53 -33.84
CA ILE A 10 -5.20 -23.11 -33.61
C ILE A 10 -5.91 -22.91 -32.26
N GLY A 11 -6.82 -23.81 -31.88
CA GLY A 11 -7.48 -23.79 -30.57
C GLY A 11 -6.49 -23.99 -29.40
N LEU A 12 -5.55 -24.94 -29.53
CA LEU A 12 -4.50 -25.17 -28.53
C LEU A 12 -3.56 -23.97 -28.40
N ILE A 13 -3.18 -23.34 -29.51
CA ILE A 13 -2.38 -22.11 -29.50
C ILE A 13 -3.16 -20.98 -28.81
N GLY A 14 -4.46 -20.84 -29.08
CA GLY A 14 -5.30 -19.85 -28.41
C GLY A 14 -5.39 -20.04 -26.90
N ILE A 15 -5.52 -21.28 -26.42
CA ILE A 15 -5.54 -21.61 -24.98
C ILE A 15 -4.17 -21.33 -24.35
N ALA A 16 -3.08 -21.70 -25.02
CA ALA A 16 -1.72 -21.43 -24.56
C ALA A 16 -1.44 -19.91 -24.44
N LEU A 17 -1.87 -19.12 -25.42
CA LEU A 17 -1.74 -17.66 -25.38
C LEU A 17 -2.63 -17.04 -24.29
N GLY A 18 -3.83 -17.58 -24.08
CA GLY A 18 -4.72 -17.16 -22.99
C GLY A 18 -4.14 -17.41 -21.60
N MET A 19 -3.50 -18.57 -21.39
CA MET A 19 -2.79 -18.84 -20.13
C MET A 19 -1.63 -17.88 -19.90
N VAL A 20 -0.80 -17.62 -20.92
CA VAL A 20 0.31 -16.65 -20.82
C VAL A 20 -0.21 -15.27 -20.44
N PHE A 21 -1.33 -14.81 -21.02
CA PHE A 21 -1.92 -13.52 -20.71
C PHE A 21 -2.35 -13.39 -19.24
N ILE A 22 -2.96 -14.44 -18.67
CA ILE A 22 -3.35 -14.47 -17.24
C ILE A 22 -2.11 -14.35 -16.33
N PHE A 23 -1.03 -15.06 -16.65
CA PHE A 23 0.21 -15.00 -15.85
C PHE A 23 0.94 -13.65 -15.93
N THR A 24 0.73 -12.86 -17.00
CA THR A 24 1.32 -11.52 -17.09
C THR A 24 0.62 -10.48 -16.21
N THR A 25 -0.59 -10.77 -15.70
CA THR A 25 -1.32 -9.89 -14.79
C THR A 25 -1.06 -10.22 -13.32
N THR A 26 0.20 -10.34 -12.93
CA THR A 26 0.54 -10.21 -11.51
C THR A 26 0.55 -8.72 -11.17
N ALA A 27 -0.64 -8.13 -11.05
CA ALA A 27 -0.77 -6.84 -10.41
C ALA A 27 -0.11 -6.97 -9.03
N GLU A 28 0.91 -6.18 -8.75
CA GLU A 28 1.59 -6.17 -7.45
C GLU A 28 0.52 -5.92 -6.38
N VAL A 29 0.10 -6.99 -5.70
CA VAL A 29 -0.89 -6.89 -4.65
C VAL A 29 -0.18 -6.26 -3.46
N THR A 30 -0.34 -4.94 -3.30
CA THR A 30 0.16 -4.24 -2.12
C THR A 30 -0.56 -4.81 -0.89
N THR A 31 0.16 -5.52 -0.03
CA THR A 31 -0.40 -6.11 1.19
C THR A 31 -0.27 -5.15 2.37
N TYR A 32 -1.17 -5.33 3.34
CA TYR A 32 -1.02 -4.70 4.63
C TYR A 32 0.09 -5.37 5.42
N ALA A 33 0.92 -4.58 6.08
CA ALA A 33 2.04 -5.03 6.90
C ALA A 33 2.36 -3.99 7.97
N ASN A 34 3.07 -4.40 9.02
CA ASN A 34 3.76 -3.49 9.95
C ASN A 34 5.13 -3.09 9.38
N PHE A 35 5.84 -2.17 10.05
CA PHE A 35 7.15 -1.70 9.59
C PHE A 35 8.22 -2.80 9.63
N SER A 36 8.21 -3.66 10.63
CA SER A 36 9.14 -4.79 10.73
C SER A 36 9.01 -5.73 9.52
N GLU A 37 7.80 -6.11 9.15
CA GLU A 37 7.52 -6.94 7.96
C GLU A 37 7.93 -6.22 6.66
N ALA A 38 7.52 -4.96 6.49
CA ALA A 38 7.82 -4.20 5.29
C ALA A 38 9.33 -3.97 5.08
N ARG A 39 10.12 -3.96 6.17
CA ARG A 39 11.58 -3.84 6.10
C ARG A 39 12.25 -5.10 5.56
N ASN A 40 11.69 -6.28 5.84
CA ASN A 40 12.30 -7.56 5.48
C ASN A 40 12.05 -7.96 4.01
N THR A 41 11.01 -7.42 3.39
CA THR A 41 10.60 -7.79 2.03
C THR A 41 11.17 -6.86 0.95
N GLY A 42 11.43 -5.59 1.29
CA GLY A 42 11.82 -4.55 0.33
C GLY A 42 10.73 -4.19 -0.69
N ASN A 43 9.53 -4.77 -0.57
CA ASN A 43 8.41 -4.55 -1.48
C ASN A 43 7.54 -3.38 -1.00
N THR A 44 6.63 -2.92 -1.88
CA THR A 44 5.65 -1.91 -1.52
C THR A 44 4.56 -2.50 -0.61
N HIS A 45 4.41 -1.93 0.58
CA HIS A 45 3.44 -2.33 1.59
C HIS A 45 2.56 -1.17 2.01
N GLN A 46 1.37 -1.52 2.52
CA GLN A 46 0.47 -0.59 3.19
C GLN A 46 0.63 -0.74 4.70
N VAL A 47 1.15 0.29 5.36
CA VAL A 47 1.31 0.31 6.81
C VAL A 47 0.24 1.22 7.41
N VAL A 48 -0.51 0.71 8.39
CA VAL A 48 -1.49 1.48 9.15
C VAL A 48 -0.84 1.92 10.45
N GLY A 49 -0.97 3.19 10.79
CA GLY A 49 -0.41 3.70 12.04
C GLY A 49 -1.07 4.98 12.52
N VAL A 50 -0.55 5.46 13.65
CA VAL A 50 -0.90 6.74 14.26
C VAL A 50 0.30 7.68 14.20
N LEU A 51 0.02 8.97 14.06
CA LEU A 51 1.07 10.00 14.07
C LEU A 51 1.72 10.03 15.46
N SER A 52 3.06 9.94 15.52
CA SER A 52 3.78 9.99 16.79
C SER A 52 3.67 11.39 17.41
N PRO A 53 3.11 11.55 18.63
CA PRO A 53 2.98 12.87 19.27
C PRO A 53 4.32 13.42 19.78
N SER A 54 5.32 12.54 19.93
CA SER A 54 6.63 12.88 20.50
C SER A 54 7.60 13.48 19.48
N HIS A 55 7.25 13.51 18.20
CA HIS A 55 8.14 13.93 17.12
C HIS A 55 7.52 15.06 16.30
N GLU A 56 8.35 16.01 15.88
CA GLU A 56 7.91 17.10 15.01
C GLU A 56 7.64 16.62 13.58
N ILE A 57 6.71 17.30 12.92
CA ILE A 57 6.41 17.11 11.50
C ILE A 57 7.15 18.20 10.72
N GLU A 58 8.02 17.79 9.80
CA GLU A 58 8.71 18.69 8.89
C GLU A 58 7.95 18.77 7.56
N ASN A 59 7.68 19.97 7.08
CA ASN A 59 7.01 20.19 5.80
C ASN A 59 7.60 21.40 5.07
N ASP A 60 8.17 21.18 3.89
CA ASP A 60 8.80 22.22 3.05
C ASP A 60 7.96 22.53 1.78
N GLY A 61 6.64 22.28 1.82
CA GLY A 61 5.73 22.60 0.72
C GLY A 61 5.74 21.62 -0.46
N GLY A 62 6.77 20.77 -0.58
CA GLY A 62 6.83 19.65 -1.53
C GLY A 62 7.34 18.34 -0.92
N LEU A 63 7.76 18.38 0.35
CA LEU A 63 8.33 17.26 1.09
C LEU A 63 7.74 17.25 2.49
N LEU A 64 7.06 16.17 2.84
CA LEU A 64 6.52 15.91 4.17
C LEU A 64 7.35 14.81 4.83
N GLN A 65 7.87 15.09 6.02
CA GLN A 65 8.55 14.11 6.86
C GLN A 65 7.86 14.04 8.23
N PHE A 66 7.61 12.84 8.71
CA PHE A 66 6.92 12.61 9.98
C PHE A 66 7.29 11.25 10.55
N TYR A 67 6.94 11.03 11.81
CA TYR A 67 7.06 9.73 12.45
C TYR A 67 5.69 9.09 12.59
N LEU A 68 5.60 7.84 12.14
CA LEU A 68 4.39 7.04 12.25
C LEU A 68 4.69 5.85 13.15
N GLN A 69 3.79 5.59 14.10
CA GLN A 69 3.81 4.41 14.95
C GLN A 69 2.81 3.40 14.41
N ASP A 70 3.26 2.19 14.10
CA ASP A 70 2.39 1.09 13.65
C ASP A 70 1.70 0.38 14.83
N ASP A 71 1.00 -0.71 14.53
CA ASP A 71 0.28 -1.53 15.50
C ASP A 71 1.17 -2.41 16.39
N ASN A 72 2.46 -2.54 16.06
CA ASN A 72 3.48 -3.22 16.87
C ASN A 72 4.29 -2.24 17.74
N ASP A 73 3.80 -1.01 17.89
CA ASP A 73 4.47 0.08 18.61
C ASP A 73 5.82 0.48 17.98
N GLU A 74 6.11 0.08 16.74
CA GLU A 74 7.32 0.50 16.04
C GLU A 74 7.12 1.89 15.45
N THR A 75 7.98 2.83 15.85
CA THR A 75 7.95 4.21 15.34
C THR A 75 9.03 4.40 14.28
N VAL A 76 8.61 4.71 13.04
CA VAL A 76 9.50 4.86 11.89
C VAL A 76 9.32 6.25 11.25
N LYS A 77 10.44 6.81 10.78
CA LYS A 77 10.44 8.05 9.99
C LYS A 77 9.95 7.76 8.57
N VAL A 78 8.86 8.42 8.19
CA VAL A 78 8.24 8.36 6.88
C VAL A 78 8.57 9.61 6.08
N ILE A 79 8.98 9.43 4.82
CA ILE A 79 9.24 10.49 3.85
C ILE A 79 8.17 10.45 2.76
N TYR A 80 7.49 11.55 2.51
CA TYR A 80 6.47 11.69 1.47
C TYR A 80 6.80 12.89 0.58
N ASN A 81 7.20 12.62 -0.67
CA ASN A 81 7.68 13.63 -1.63
C ASN A 81 6.53 14.40 -2.30
N LYS A 82 5.52 14.80 -1.53
CA LYS A 82 4.37 15.59 -1.96
C LYS A 82 3.96 16.51 -0.80
N PRO A 83 3.17 17.56 -1.08
CA PRO A 83 2.65 18.44 -0.03
C PRO A 83 1.85 17.67 1.02
N MET A 84 1.85 18.20 2.25
CA MET A 84 1.05 17.65 3.34
C MET A 84 -0.45 17.63 2.96
N PRO A 85 -1.13 16.46 3.05
CA PRO A 85 -2.56 16.39 2.78
C PRO A 85 -3.39 17.20 3.79
N ASP A 86 -4.54 17.71 3.34
CA ASP A 86 -5.49 18.39 4.22
C ASP A 86 -6.03 17.43 5.30
N GLY A 87 -6.05 17.89 6.56
CA GLY A 87 -6.53 17.06 7.67
C GLY A 87 -5.52 16.02 8.19
N PHE A 88 -4.29 15.98 7.66
CA PHE A 88 -3.25 15.03 8.07
C PHE A 88 -3.02 15.01 9.59
N LYS A 89 -2.89 16.19 10.21
CA LYS A 89 -2.65 16.34 11.66
C LYS A 89 -3.85 15.92 12.54
N ASN A 90 -5.06 15.88 11.97
CA ASN A 90 -6.30 15.59 12.70
C ASN A 90 -6.82 14.18 12.42
N SER A 91 -6.05 13.36 11.70
CA SER A 91 -6.43 11.99 11.33
C SER A 91 -6.28 11.05 12.52
N GLU A 92 -7.26 10.20 12.77
CA GLU A 92 -7.17 9.18 13.83
C GLU A 92 -6.19 8.07 13.45
N LYS A 93 -6.25 7.64 12.17
CA LYS A 93 -5.29 6.68 11.60
C LYS A 93 -4.83 7.16 10.24
N ILE A 94 -3.58 6.83 9.92
CA ILE A 94 -2.93 7.13 8.65
C ILE A 94 -2.50 5.80 8.04
N VAL A 95 -2.79 5.61 6.77
CA VAL A 95 -2.28 4.49 5.98
C VAL A 95 -1.24 5.04 5.02
N VAL A 96 -0.01 4.56 5.14
CA VAL A 96 1.09 4.90 4.22
C VAL A 96 1.35 3.73 3.29
N THR A 97 1.44 4.00 1.99
CA THR A 97 1.82 2.99 0.99
C THR A 97 3.19 3.35 0.45
N GLY A 98 4.14 2.42 0.53
CA GLY A 98 5.52 2.67 0.15
C GLY A 98 6.44 1.51 0.53
N SER A 99 7.74 1.76 0.50
CA SER A 99 8.77 0.75 0.82
C SER A 99 9.92 1.36 1.61
N PHE A 100 10.75 0.51 2.20
CA PHE A 100 11.94 0.96 2.90
C PHE A 100 13.06 1.33 1.93
N ASN A 101 13.64 2.51 2.15
CA ASN A 101 14.94 2.91 1.62
C ASN A 101 15.90 3.08 2.80
N ASN A 102 16.78 2.10 3.00
CA ASN A 102 17.64 2.00 4.17
C ASN A 102 16.84 1.99 5.49
N SER A 103 16.95 3.04 6.30
CA SER A 103 16.25 3.19 7.58
C SER A 103 14.95 4.00 7.50
N LEU A 104 14.63 4.56 6.33
CA LEU A 104 13.50 5.44 6.12
C LEU A 104 12.41 4.72 5.32
N PHE A 105 11.15 4.96 5.67
CA PHE A 105 10.03 4.48 4.87
C PHE A 105 9.65 5.57 3.86
N VAL A 106 9.79 5.29 2.56
CA VAL A 106 9.46 6.24 1.49
C VAL A 106 8.03 5.96 1.04
N ALA A 107 7.12 6.86 1.42
CA ALA A 107 5.71 6.78 1.06
C ALA A 107 5.46 7.37 -0.34
N GLU A 108 4.71 6.64 -1.15
CA GLU A 108 4.22 7.06 -2.46
C GLU A 108 2.79 7.61 -2.38
N LYS A 109 2.02 7.10 -1.41
CA LYS A 109 0.62 7.44 -1.16
C LYS A 109 0.34 7.48 0.35
N ILE A 110 -0.49 8.44 0.74
CA ILE A 110 -1.05 8.55 2.09
C ILE A 110 -2.57 8.53 1.97
N LEU A 111 -3.21 7.74 2.82
CA LEU A 111 -4.66 7.73 3.01
C LEU A 111 -4.97 8.00 4.47
N MET A 112 -5.76 9.04 4.71
CA MET A 112 -6.23 9.42 6.04
C MET A 112 -7.54 8.71 6.35
N LYS A 113 -7.66 8.14 7.54
CA LYS A 113 -8.93 7.63 8.05
C LYS A 113 -9.50 8.65 9.03
N CYS A 114 -10.65 9.21 8.68
CA CYS A 114 -11.47 9.96 9.62
C CYS A 114 -12.12 8.99 10.61
N PRO A 115 -12.40 9.41 11.85
CA PRO A 115 -13.12 8.60 12.83
C PRO A 115 -14.46 8.16 12.24
N SER A 116 -14.63 6.85 12.07
CA SER A 116 -15.88 6.28 11.57
C SER A 116 -16.89 6.33 12.72
N LYS A 117 -17.67 7.40 12.78
CA LYS A 117 -18.79 7.55 13.72
C LYS A 117 -19.99 6.74 13.22
N TYR A 118 -19.93 5.40 13.19
CA TYR A 118 -21.10 4.49 13.16
C TYR A 118 -20.74 3.08 13.68
N GLU A 119 -20.36 2.98 14.96
CA GLU A 119 -20.81 1.86 15.80
C GLU A 119 -22.13 2.27 16.46
N GLY A 120 -23.13 2.57 15.62
CA GLY A 120 -24.47 2.93 16.05
C GLY A 120 -25.32 1.67 16.16
N THR A 121 -25.29 1.07 17.34
CA THR A 121 -26.35 0.26 17.95
C THR A 121 -26.79 -1.02 17.22
N ASP A 122 -26.27 -2.15 17.70
CA ASP A 122 -27.14 -3.28 18.01
C ASP A 122 -28.19 -2.82 19.03
N GLY A 123 -29.47 -2.86 18.65
CA GLY A 123 -30.59 -2.73 19.59
C GLY A 123 -31.68 -1.75 19.16
N VAL A 124 -32.62 -2.22 18.32
CA VAL A 124 -34.05 -2.43 18.66
C VAL A 124 -34.54 -3.63 17.85
#